data_AF-A0A7T0KF21-F1
#
_entry.id   AF-A0A7T0KF21-F1
#
_cell.length_a   1.000
_cell.length_b   1.000
_cell.length_c   1.000
_cell.angle_alpha   90.00
_cell.angle_beta   90.00
_cell.angle_gamma   90.00
#
_symmetry.space_group_name_H-M   'P 1'
#
loop_
_entity.id
_entity.type
_entity.pdbx_description
1 polymer ?
#
loop_
_entity_poly.entity_id
_entity_poly.type
_entity_poly.pdbx_seq_one_letter_code
_entity_poly.pdbx_strand_id
1 'polypeptide(L)'
;MAQVISANAQFMGRGQVVKRQRFLSQAHGLLFQARREAAAGDWPQALEFAYQAGLRTAGAWVADSPVAKRKRLPSSAWDRLALVGAEAKGWAQRFRAYGTTRSRVMSGLDDCVEAQLVLELIALAGDFLARVDGTDTLEFAGAA
;
A
#
# COMPACT_ATOMS: atom_id res chain seq x y z
N MET A 1 -38.61 6.27 18.71
CA MET A 1 -37.70 7.19 18.01
C MET A 1 -37.05 6.43 16.86
N ALA A 2 -37.38 6.74 15.61
CA ALA A 2 -36.88 6.02 14.43
C ALA A 2 -35.60 6.67 13.90
N GLN A 3 -34.48 5.96 13.91
CA GLN A 3 -33.25 6.42 13.25
C GLN A 3 -33.43 6.31 11.74
N VAL A 4 -33.45 7.45 11.06
CA VAL A 4 -33.42 7.51 9.59
C VAL A 4 -31.96 7.39 9.14
N ILE A 5 -31.51 6.17 8.83
CA ILE A 5 -30.22 5.94 8.16
C ILE A 5 -30.43 6.25 6.68
N SER A 6 -29.78 7.30 6.17
CA SER A 6 -29.92 7.69 4.77
C SER A 6 -29.28 6.65 3.83
N ALA A 7 -29.98 6.30 2.75
CA ALA A 7 -29.48 5.40 1.69
C ALA A 7 -28.14 5.88 1.08
N ASN A 8 -27.86 7.19 1.16
CA ASN A 8 -26.63 7.79 0.65
C ASN A 8 -25.39 7.41 1.47
N ALA A 9 -25.53 7.24 2.80
CA ALA A 9 -24.44 6.76 3.65
C ALA A 9 -24.06 5.31 3.34
N GLN A 10 -25.06 4.46 3.05
CA GLN A 10 -24.84 3.06 2.67
C GLN A 10 -24.17 2.94 1.30
N PHE A 11 -24.56 3.77 0.33
CA PHE A 11 -23.94 3.79 -1.00
C PHE A 11 -22.46 4.23 -0.95
N MET A 12 -22.14 5.28 -0.18
CA MET A 12 -20.75 5.70 0.03
C MET A 12 -19.91 4.63 0.74
N GLY A 13 -20.48 3.89 1.68
CA GLY A 13 -19.82 2.75 2.34
C GLY A 13 -19.43 1.66 1.34
N ARG A 14 -20.37 1.22 0.48
CA ARG A 14 -20.08 0.22 -0.58
C ARG A 14 -19.00 0.69 -1.56
N GLY A 15 -19.04 1.95 -1.97
CA GLY A 15 -18.05 2.51 -2.90
C GLY A 15 -16.62 2.46 -2.34
N GLN A 16 -16.44 2.73 -1.04
CA GLN A 16 -15.12 2.65 -0.41
C GLN A 16 -14.64 1.21 -0.25
N VAL A 17 -15.52 0.26 0.08
CA VAL A 17 -15.17 -1.17 0.17
C VAL A 17 -14.67 -1.70 -1.17
N VAL A 18 -15.38 -1.42 -2.27
CA VAL A 18 -14.96 -1.82 -3.62
C VAL A 18 -13.61 -1.18 -3.99
N LYS A 19 -13.41 0.09 -3.62
CA LYS A 19 -12.16 0.80 -3.87
C LYS A 19 -10.98 0.20 -3.10
N ARG A 20 -11.18 -0.12 -1.81
CA ARG A 20 -10.20 -0.82 -0.97
C ARG A 20 -9.80 -2.16 -1.59
N GLN A 21 -10.79 -2.99 -1.93
CA GLN A 21 -10.56 -4.31 -2.54
C GLN A 21 -9.80 -4.22 -3.87
N ARG A 22 -10.14 -3.25 -4.73
CA ARG A 22 -9.41 -3.00 -5.98
C ARG A 22 -7.93 -2.67 -5.71
N PHE A 23 -7.66 -1.81 -4.73
CA PHE A 23 -6.29 -1.46 -4.37
C PHE A 23 -5.51 -2.67 -3.85
N LEU A 24 -6.11 -3.49 -2.99
CA LEU A 24 -5.47 -4.70 -2.46
C LEU A 24 -5.19 -5.73 -3.56
N SER A 25 -6.14 -5.95 -4.48
CA SER A 25 -5.95 -6.85 -5.62
C SER A 25 -4.78 -6.39 -6.50
N GLN A 26 -4.66 -5.08 -6.72
CA GLN A 26 -3.53 -4.50 -7.46
C GLN A 26 -2.20 -4.65 -6.70
N ALA A 27 -2.21 -4.43 -5.38
CA ALA A 27 -1.02 -4.59 -4.54
C ALA A 27 -0.48 -6.02 -4.57
N HIS A 28 -1.36 -7.03 -4.44
CA HIS A 28 -0.99 -8.45 -4.59
C HIS A 28 -0.37 -8.75 -5.94
N GLY A 29 -1.02 -8.31 -7.03
CA GLY A 29 -0.51 -8.52 -8.38
C GLY A 29 0.86 -7.89 -8.59
N LEU A 30 1.08 -6.67 -8.10
CA LEU A 30 2.36 -5.96 -8.19
C LEU A 30 3.45 -6.62 -7.35
N LEU A 31 3.14 -7.04 -6.12
CA LEU A 31 4.09 -7.74 -5.26
C LEU A 31 4.51 -9.09 -5.85
N PHE A 32 3.57 -9.79 -6.49
CA PHE A 32 3.87 -11.01 -7.24
C PHE A 32 4.83 -10.73 -8.41
N GLN A 33 4.60 -9.67 -9.21
CA GLN A 33 5.54 -9.30 -10.28
C GLN A 33 6.91 -8.90 -9.72
N ALA A 34 6.96 -8.12 -8.64
CA ALA A 34 8.22 -7.72 -8.02
C ALA A 34 9.09 -8.93 -7.64
N ARG A 35 8.48 -9.98 -7.06
CA ARG A 35 9.16 -11.23 -6.72
C ARG A 35 9.63 -12.00 -7.97
N ARG A 36 8.83 -11.99 -9.04
CA ARG A 36 9.21 -12.63 -10.31
C ARG A 36 10.41 -11.96 -10.96
N GLU A 37 10.40 -10.63 -11.05
CA GLU A 37 11.51 -9.88 -11.64
C GLU A 37 12.79 -10.01 -10.79
N ALA A 38 12.67 -9.98 -9.46
CA ALA A 38 13.78 -10.25 -8.57
C ALA A 38 14.39 -11.65 -8.79
N ALA A 39 13.55 -12.67 -8.98
CA ALA A 39 14.00 -14.03 -9.29
C ALA A 39 14.66 -14.14 -10.68
N ALA A 40 14.28 -13.27 -11.62
CA ALA A 40 14.91 -13.15 -12.94
C ALA A 40 16.19 -12.29 -12.93
N GLY A 41 16.51 -11.65 -11.81
CA GLY A 41 17.65 -10.73 -11.69
C GLY A 41 17.39 -9.32 -12.23
N ASP A 42 16.15 -8.98 -12.62
CA ASP A 42 15.76 -7.64 -13.04
C ASP A 42 15.42 -6.77 -11.81
N TRP A 43 16.48 -6.30 -11.15
CA TRP A 43 16.37 -5.51 -9.92
C TRP A 43 15.69 -4.15 -10.12
N PRO A 44 15.94 -3.37 -11.20
CA PRO A 44 15.22 -2.13 -11.47
C PRO A 44 13.70 -2.33 -11.60
N GLN A 45 13.26 -3.36 -12.33
CA GLN A 45 11.84 -3.62 -12.53
C GLN A 45 11.19 -4.15 -11.23
N ALA A 46 11.91 -4.99 -10.48
CA ALA A 46 11.48 -5.47 -9.18
C ALA A 46 11.29 -4.31 -8.16
N LEU A 47 12.22 -3.35 -8.13
CA LEU A 47 12.14 -2.14 -7.30
C LEU A 47 10.87 -1.34 -7.61
N GLU A 48 10.58 -1.12 -8.89
CA GLU A 48 9.41 -0.39 -9.35
C GLU A 48 8.11 -1.07 -8.89
N PHE A 49 7.97 -2.36 -9.16
CA PHE A 49 6.78 -3.11 -8.79
C PHE A 49 6.58 -3.18 -7.27
N ALA A 50 7.65 -3.36 -6.49
CA ALA A 50 7.56 -3.37 -5.03
C ALA A 50 7.10 -2.01 -4.48
N TYR A 51 7.63 -0.91 -5.00
CA TYR A 51 7.22 0.42 -4.59
C TYR A 51 5.76 0.73 -4.98
N GLN A 52 5.34 0.33 -6.19
CA GLN A 52 3.95 0.45 -6.62
C GLN A 52 3.01 -0.38 -5.76
N ALA A 53 3.39 -1.59 -5.35
CA ALA A 53 2.62 -2.42 -4.42
C ALA A 53 2.37 -1.68 -3.09
N GLY A 54 3.41 -1.04 -2.55
CA GLY A 54 3.30 -0.18 -1.37
C GLY A 54 2.31 0.98 -1.58
N LEU A 55 2.40 1.69 -2.71
CA LEU A 55 1.47 2.80 -3.02
C LEU A 55 0.01 2.33 -3.11
N ARG A 56 -0.25 1.17 -3.68
CA ARG A 56 -1.60 0.59 -3.76
C ARG A 56 -2.10 0.19 -2.38
N THR A 57 -1.26 -0.43 -1.57
CA THR A 57 -1.55 -0.77 -0.17
C THR A 57 -1.90 0.47 0.65
N ALA A 58 -1.14 1.56 0.50
CA ALA A 58 -1.47 2.85 1.13
C ALA A 58 -2.82 3.40 0.66
N GLY A 59 -3.12 3.26 -0.64
CA GLY A 59 -4.42 3.61 -1.19
C GLY A 59 -5.58 2.84 -0.58
N ALA A 60 -5.39 1.53 -0.33
CA ALA A 60 -6.37 0.69 0.36
C ALA A 60 -6.64 1.18 1.79
N TRP A 61 -5.58 1.42 2.57
CA TRP A 61 -5.72 1.90 3.95
C TRP A 61 -6.40 3.27 4.01
N VAL A 62 -6.02 4.21 3.13
CA VAL A 62 -6.67 5.52 3.07
C VAL A 62 -8.15 5.39 2.70
N ALA A 63 -8.51 4.53 1.73
CA ALA A 63 -9.89 4.30 1.32
C ALA A 63 -10.77 3.76 2.46
N ASP A 64 -10.18 2.98 3.37
CA ASP A 64 -10.86 2.40 4.53
C ASP A 64 -10.91 3.35 5.75
N SER A 65 -10.32 4.54 5.63
CA SER A 65 -10.19 5.49 6.74
C SER A 65 -11.12 6.71 6.60
N PRO A 66 -11.37 7.46 7.69
CA PRO A 66 -12.05 8.75 7.61
C PRO A 66 -11.39 9.77 6.68
N VAL A 67 -10.07 9.61 6.39
CA VAL A 67 -9.32 10.49 5.48
C VAL A 67 -9.91 10.47 4.07
N ALA A 68 -10.48 9.34 3.60
CA ALA A 68 -11.11 9.23 2.29
C ALA A 68 -12.25 10.22 2.06
N LYS A 69 -12.89 10.72 3.13
CA LYS A 69 -14.02 11.65 3.08
C LYS A 69 -13.60 13.13 3.11
N ARG A 70 -12.31 13.43 3.28
CA ARG A 70 -11.83 14.82 3.39
C ARG A 70 -11.96 15.55 2.04
N LYS A 71 -12.46 16.79 2.10
CA LYS A 71 -12.65 17.66 0.91
C LYS A 71 -11.33 18.04 0.22
N ARG A 72 -10.24 18.16 0.98
CA ARG A 72 -8.90 18.49 0.48
C ARG A 72 -7.93 17.43 0.95
N LEU A 73 -7.18 16.86 0.01
CA LEU A 73 -6.15 15.87 0.28
C LEU A 73 -4.84 16.28 -0.41
N PRO A 74 -3.68 15.98 0.20
CA PRO A 74 -2.39 16.08 -0.47
C PRO A 74 -2.39 15.30 -1.80
N SER A 75 -1.49 15.60 -2.73
CA SER A 75 -1.34 14.81 -3.98
C SER A 75 -0.66 13.46 -3.74
N SER A 76 0.35 13.44 -2.87
CA SER A 76 1.14 12.27 -2.50
C SER A 76 0.34 11.24 -1.71
N ALA A 77 0.43 9.97 -2.12
CA ALA A 77 -0.18 8.84 -1.41
C ALA A 77 0.38 8.69 0.02
N TRP A 78 1.67 8.94 0.21
CA TRP A 78 2.31 8.88 1.52
C TRP A 78 1.87 10.00 2.45
N ASP A 79 1.63 11.21 1.92
CA ASP A 79 1.06 12.30 2.71
C ASP A 79 -0.38 12.01 3.12
N ARG A 80 -1.17 11.41 2.22
CA ARG A 80 -2.53 10.95 2.56
C ARG A 80 -2.51 9.87 3.64
N LEU A 81 -1.60 8.89 3.54
CA LEU A 81 -1.46 7.81 4.51
C LEU A 81 -1.05 8.35 5.89
N ALA A 82 -0.14 9.32 5.95
CA ALA A 82 0.28 9.94 7.21
C ALA A 82 -0.85 10.66 7.97
N LEU A 83 -1.94 11.06 7.28
CA LEU A 83 -3.11 11.67 7.91
C LEU A 83 -4.03 10.65 8.62
N VAL A 84 -3.85 9.35 8.37
CA VAL A 84 -4.69 8.28 8.94
C VAL A 84 -4.38 8.07 10.42
N GLY A 85 -3.10 8.08 10.80
CA GLY A 85 -2.67 7.88 12.18
C GLY A 85 -1.17 7.63 12.32
N ALA A 86 -0.70 7.45 13.57
CA ALA A 86 0.72 7.30 13.88
C ALA A 86 1.36 6.06 13.20
N GLU A 87 0.67 4.92 13.23
CA GLU A 87 1.14 3.69 12.59
C GLU A 87 1.29 3.87 11.06
N ALA A 88 0.24 4.39 10.42
CA ALA A 88 0.22 4.68 8.98
C ALA A 88 1.32 5.68 8.58
N LYS A 89 1.60 6.68 9.42
CA LYS A 89 2.72 7.61 9.25
C LYS A 89 4.07 6.89 9.32
N GLY A 90 4.25 5.92 10.21
CA GLY A 90 5.45 5.10 10.29
C GLY A 90 5.70 4.33 8.99
N TRP A 91 4.68 3.68 8.43
CA TRP A 91 4.77 3.04 7.12
C TRP A 91 5.15 4.03 6.01
N ALA A 92 4.47 5.19 5.95
CA ALA A 92 4.75 6.23 4.97
C ALA A 92 6.23 6.69 5.02
N GLN A 93 6.82 6.81 6.21
CA GLN A 93 8.23 7.19 6.38
C GLN A 93 9.19 6.13 5.85
N ARG A 94 8.95 4.85 6.15
CA ARG A 94 9.79 3.75 5.64
C ARG A 94 9.81 3.70 4.11
N PHE A 95 8.65 3.82 3.46
CA PHE A 95 8.59 3.83 1.99
C PHE A 95 9.23 5.07 1.36
N ARG A 96 9.12 6.24 1.98
CA ARG A 96 9.74 7.47 1.44
C ARG A 96 11.25 7.36 1.29
N ALA A 97 11.93 6.59 2.14
CA ALA A 97 13.36 6.37 2.05
C ALA A 97 13.78 5.79 0.67
N TYR A 98 12.91 5.01 0.03
CA TYR A 98 13.17 4.40 -1.28
C TYR A 98 12.80 5.30 -2.47
N GLY A 99 12.07 6.39 -2.24
CA GLY A 99 11.52 7.23 -3.31
C GLY A 99 12.60 7.88 -4.20
N THR A 100 13.69 8.36 -3.59
CA THR A 100 14.82 8.97 -4.31
C THR A 100 15.54 7.93 -5.17
N THR A 101 15.91 6.79 -4.59
CA THR A 101 16.59 5.69 -5.30
C THR A 101 15.76 5.22 -6.50
N ARG A 102 14.47 4.93 -6.28
CA ARG A 102 13.55 4.58 -7.36
C ARG A 102 13.52 5.64 -8.46
N SER A 103 13.38 6.92 -8.10
CA SER A 103 13.27 7.99 -9.10
C SER A 103 14.51 8.09 -9.98
N ARG A 104 15.70 7.90 -9.40
CA ARG A 104 16.98 7.94 -10.13
C ARG A 104 17.11 6.73 -11.07
N VAL A 105 16.84 5.52 -10.57
CA VAL A 105 16.86 4.29 -11.37
C VAL A 105 15.87 4.36 -12.54
N MET A 106 14.61 4.77 -12.28
CA MET A 106 13.58 4.87 -13.33
C MET A 106 13.85 5.99 -14.36
N SER A 107 14.68 6.97 -14.00
CA SER A 107 15.09 8.03 -14.93
C SER A 107 16.41 7.73 -15.65
N GLY A 108 17.00 6.55 -15.42
CA GLY A 108 18.30 6.15 -15.97
C GLY A 108 19.48 6.96 -15.43
N LEU A 109 19.33 7.60 -14.27
CA LEU A 109 20.43 8.32 -13.60
C LEU A 109 21.33 7.37 -12.81
N ASP A 110 20.78 6.25 -12.36
CA ASP A 110 21.52 5.14 -11.75
C ASP A 110 21.23 3.88 -12.57
N ASP A 111 22.26 3.28 -13.16
CA ASP A 111 22.14 2.13 -14.06
C ASP A 111 21.90 0.80 -13.33
N CYS A 112 22.14 0.78 -12.01
CA CYS A 112 21.95 -0.41 -11.19
C CYS A 112 21.43 -0.04 -9.80
N VAL A 113 20.77 -1.02 -9.17
CA VAL A 113 20.31 -0.95 -7.79
C VAL A 113 20.77 -2.21 -7.07
N GLU A 114 21.19 -2.06 -5.82
CA GLU A 114 21.62 -3.20 -5.00
C GLU A 114 20.46 -4.19 -4.79
N ALA A 115 20.72 -5.47 -5.08
CA ALA A 115 19.73 -6.54 -4.89
C ALA A 115 19.18 -6.57 -3.46
N GLN A 116 20.04 -6.38 -2.46
CA GLN A 116 19.65 -6.37 -1.06
C GLN A 116 18.62 -5.27 -0.74
N LEU A 117 18.82 -4.05 -1.27
CA LEU A 117 17.87 -2.94 -1.10
C LEU A 117 16.51 -3.27 -1.74
N VAL A 118 16.50 -3.89 -2.92
CA VAL A 118 15.26 -4.30 -3.58
C VAL A 118 14.53 -5.39 -2.80
N LEU A 119 15.27 -6.38 -2.28
CA LEU A 119 14.72 -7.45 -1.45
C LEU A 119 14.11 -6.90 -0.16
N GLU A 120 14.77 -5.93 0.48
CA GLU A 120 14.24 -5.23 1.65
C GLU A 120 12.95 -4.47 1.34
N LEU A 121 12.87 -3.80 0.18
CA LEU A 121 11.64 -3.14 -0.24
C LEU A 121 10.51 -4.13 -0.55
N ILE A 122 10.82 -5.28 -1.16
CA ILE A 122 9.84 -6.36 -1.41
C ILE A 122 9.31 -6.91 -0.08
N ALA A 123 10.18 -7.14 0.90
CA ALA A 123 9.78 -7.57 2.24
C ALA A 123 8.89 -6.52 2.91
N LEU A 124 9.31 -5.26 2.90
CA LEU A 124 8.53 -4.14 3.46
C LEU A 124 7.14 -4.00 2.79
N ALA A 125 7.05 -4.18 1.47
CA ALA A 125 5.79 -4.17 0.74
C ALA A 125 4.90 -5.38 1.10
N GLY A 126 5.50 -6.55 1.32
CA GLY A 126 4.82 -7.74 1.81
C GLY A 126 4.21 -7.54 3.19
N ASP A 127 5.03 -7.08 4.15
CA ASP A 127 4.58 -6.83 5.53
C ASP A 127 3.48 -5.77 5.57
N PHE A 128 3.64 -4.70 4.79
CA PHE A 128 2.64 -3.64 4.72
C PHE A 128 1.31 -4.15 4.14
N LEU A 129 1.39 -4.96 3.07
CA LEU A 129 0.20 -5.55 2.44
C LEU A 129 -0.50 -6.50 3.39
N ALA A 130 0.22 -7.42 4.05
CA ALA A 130 -0.36 -8.35 5.02
C ALA A 130 -1.07 -7.60 6.17
N ARG A 131 -0.42 -6.56 6.70
CA ARG A 131 -0.96 -5.71 7.75
C ARG A 131 -2.26 -5.01 7.34
N VAL A 132 -2.37 -4.52 6.11
CA VAL A 132 -3.54 -3.76 5.63
C VAL A 132 -4.65 -4.67 5.12
N ASP A 133 -4.32 -5.77 4.45
CA ASP A 133 -5.28 -6.74 3.95
C ASP A 133 -6.01 -7.43 5.11
N GLY A 134 -5.30 -7.61 6.24
CA GLY A 134 -5.84 -8.24 7.46
C GLY A 134 -5.46 -9.71 7.57
N THR A 135 -4.55 -10.19 6.72
CA THR A 135 -4.02 -11.56 6.74
C THR A 135 -3.15 -11.86 7.97
N ASP A 136 -2.96 -10.88 8.85
CA ASP A 136 -2.24 -10.97 10.12
C ASP A 136 -3.17 -11.21 11.34
N THR A 137 -4.47 -11.49 11.12
CA THR A 137 -5.48 -11.65 12.22
C THR A 137 -6.19 -13.01 12.25
N LEU A 138 -5.57 -14.07 11.73
CA LEU A 138 -6.16 -15.43 11.79
C LEU A 138 -5.12 -16.51 12.09
N GLU A 139 -4.41 -16.43 13.22
CA GLU A 139 -4.04 -17.64 13.97
C GLU A 139 -4.13 -17.36 15.48
N PHE A 140 -4.94 -18.18 16.18
CA PHE A 140 -5.18 -18.25 17.62
C PHE A 140 -6.17 -17.26 18.27
N ALA A 141 -7.43 -17.34 17.87
CA ALA A 141 -8.54 -17.17 18.81
C ALA A 141 -9.61 -18.25 18.54
N GLY A 142 -9.43 -19.43 19.12
CA GLY A 142 -10.49 -20.45 19.18
C GLY A 142 -10.03 -21.89 18.97
N ALA A 143 -9.30 -22.46 19.92
CA ALA A 143 -9.32 -23.90 20.21
C ALA A 143 -8.62 -24.20 21.55
N ALA A 144 -9.42 -24.19 22.63
CA ALA A 144 -9.35 -24.99 23.86
C ALA A 144 -10.01 -24.22 25.01
#